data_AF-A0A5C4ZYY8-F1
#
_entry.id   AF-A0A5C4ZYY8-F1
#
_cell.length_a   1.000
_cell.length_b   1.000
_cell.length_c   1.000
_cell.angle_alpha   90.00
_cell.angle_beta   90.00
_cell.angle_gamma   90.00
#
_symmetry.space_group_name_H-M   'P 1'
#
loop_
_entity.id
_entity.type
_entity.pdbx_description
1 polymer ?
#
loop_
_entity_poly.entity_id
_entity_poly.type
_entity_poly.pdbx_seq_one_letter_code
_entity_poly.pdbx_strand_id
1 'polypeptide(L)'
;MAKSLSTREREVAILVSKGMKDVEIAKALYISRRRVGELIASIKEKWEIKSRVEIGIGVYFHGWVMFKDDIAPSKRIFKINSRVSRLRRHFVTQKEAT
;
A
#
# COMPACT_ATOMS: atom_id res chain seq x y z
N MET A 1 5.30 -13.91 10.07
CA MET A 1 4.29 -14.43 9.12
C MET A 1 3.60 -13.22 8.50
N ALA A 2 3.72 -13.00 7.18
CA ALA A 2 3.05 -11.90 6.50
C ALA A 2 1.52 -12.04 6.66
N LYS A 3 0.94 -11.31 7.61
CA LYS A 3 -0.47 -11.45 7.98
C LYS A 3 -1.30 -10.72 6.93
N SER A 4 -2.30 -11.40 6.38
CA SER A 4 -3.22 -10.77 5.43
C SER A 4 -3.91 -9.56 6.07
N LEU A 5 -4.11 -8.52 5.27
CA LEU A 5 -4.91 -7.37 5.71
C LEU A 5 -6.36 -7.80 5.88
N SER A 6 -6.99 -7.33 6.95
CA SER A 6 -8.44 -7.38 7.12
C SER A 6 -9.12 -6.55 6.04
N THR A 7 -10.42 -6.77 5.84
CA THR A 7 -11.23 -5.97 4.91
C THR A 7 -11.10 -4.48 5.18
N ARG A 8 -11.10 -4.08 6.46
CA ARG A 8 -11.03 -2.67 6.86
C ARG A 8 -9.66 -2.05 6.62
N GLU A 9 -8.59 -2.80 6.86
CA GLU A 9 -7.23 -2.38 6.54
C GLU A 9 -7.04 -2.25 5.02
N ARG A 10 -7.60 -3.18 4.24
CA ARG A 10 -7.57 -3.12 2.78
C ARG A 10 -8.25 -1.85 2.25
N GLU A 11 -9.44 -1.52 2.76
CA GLU A 11 -10.14 -0.29 2.40
C GLU A 11 -9.28 0.95 2.70
N VAL A 12 -8.69 1.04 3.90
CA VAL A 12 -7.79 2.14 4.27
C VAL A 12 -6.58 2.18 3.33
N ALA A 13 -5.95 1.05 3.04
CA ALA A 13 -4.80 0.99 2.14
C ALA A 13 -5.15 1.51 0.74
N ILE A 14 -6.30 1.10 0.19
CA ILE A 14 -6.78 1.58 -1.12
C ILE A 14 -6.99 3.10 -1.09
N LEU A 15 -7.61 3.66 -0.05
CA LEU A 15 -7.80 5.11 0.06
C LEU A 15 -6.46 5.85 0.22
N VAL A 16 -5.50 5.27 0.94
CA VAL A 16 -4.13 5.80 1.02
C VAL A 16 -3.47 5.83 -0.37
N SER A 17 -3.65 4.79 -1.19
CA SER A 17 -3.10 4.76 -2.56
C SER A 17 -3.67 5.86 -3.47
N LYS A 18 -4.88 6.36 -3.16
CA LYS A 18 -5.51 7.50 -3.85
C LYS A 18 -5.00 8.86 -3.35
N GLY A 19 -4.04 8.89 -2.42
CA GLY A 19 -3.48 10.13 -1.87
C GLY A 19 -4.30 10.75 -0.73
N MET A 20 -5.30 10.04 -0.20
CA MET A 20 -6.17 10.59 0.84
C MET A 20 -5.46 10.73 2.19
N LYS A 21 -5.73 11.84 2.87
CA LYS A 21 -5.28 12.14 4.25
C LYS A 21 -6.16 11.43 5.27
N ASP A 22 -5.66 11.25 6.49
CA ASP A 22 -6.40 10.55 7.57
C ASP A 22 -7.76 11.18 7.87
N VAL A 23 -7.87 12.50 7.71
CA VAL A 23 -9.13 13.24 7.85
C VAL A 23 -10.16 12.82 6.79
N GLU A 24 -9.72 12.66 5.55
CA GLU A 24 -10.57 12.34 4.41
C GLU A 24 -10.97 10.87 4.48
N ILE A 25 -10.04 9.99 4.86
CA ILE A 25 -10.31 8.56 5.09
C ILE A 25 -11.31 8.39 6.24
N ALA A 26 -11.12 9.11 7.35
CA ALA A 26 -12.03 9.08 8.49
C ALA A 26 -13.46 9.45 8.08
N LYS A 27 -13.61 10.51 7.28
CA LYS A 27 -14.91 10.92 6.72
C LYS A 27 -15.48 9.87 5.77
N ALA A 28 -14.69 9.37 4.83
CA ALA A 28 -15.13 8.41 3.82
C ALA A 28 -15.58 7.07 4.43
N LEU A 29 -14.97 6.69 5.55
CA LEU A 29 -15.23 5.43 6.23
C LEU A 29 -16.13 5.56 7.46
N TYR A 30 -16.59 6.77 7.81
CA TYR A 30 -17.39 7.06 9.01
C TYR A 30 -16.74 6.54 10.32
N ILE A 31 -15.44 6.78 10.48
CA ILE A 31 -14.67 6.40 11.69
C ILE A 31 -13.84 7.58 12.20
N SER A 32 -13.35 7.48 13.44
CA SER A 32 -12.48 8.51 14.00
C SER A 32 -11.10 8.56 13.30
N ARG A 33 -10.49 9.74 13.24
CA ARG A 33 -9.10 9.89 12.72
C ARG A 33 -8.11 9.02 13.50
N ARG A 34 -8.31 8.90 14.81
CA ARG A 34 -7.51 8.00 15.66
C ARG A 34 -7.59 6.57 15.15
N ARG A 35 -8.80 6.07 14.85
CA ARG A 35 -8.98 4.71 14.33
C ARG A 35 -8.31 4.50 12.98
N VAL A 36 -8.30 5.51 12.11
CA VAL A 36 -7.54 5.48 10.85
C VAL A 36 -6.03 5.33 11.13
N GLY A 37 -5.49 6.09 12.09
CA GLY A 37 -4.09 5.98 12.51
C GLY A 37 -3.72 4.58 13.03
N GLU A 38 -4.58 3.97 13.83
CA GLU A 38 -4.41 2.60 14.33
C GLU A 38 -4.39 1.57 13.18
N LEU A 39 -5.31 1.71 12.20
CA LEU A 39 -5.35 0.84 11.01
C LEU A 39 -4.09 1.00 10.16
N ILE A 40 -3.61 2.23 9.96
CA ILE A 40 -2.36 2.49 9.22
C ILE A 40 -1.16 1.91 9.94
N ALA A 41 -1.08 2.04 11.27
CA ALA A 41 -0.01 1.45 12.06
C ALA A 41 -0.02 -0.09 11.93
N SER A 42 -1.20 -0.70 12.00
CA SER A 42 -1.34 -2.15 11.81
C SER A 42 -0.96 -2.61 10.40
N ILE A 43 -1.32 -1.85 9.35
CA ILE A 43 -0.89 -2.15 7.97
C ILE A 43 0.64 -2.11 7.87
N LYS A 44 1.27 -1.07 8.43
CA LYS A 44 2.73 -0.93 8.43
C LYS A 44 3.42 -2.09 9.12
N GLU A 45 2.90 -2.53 10.25
CA GLU A 45 3.40 -3.68 10.99
C GLU A 45 3.26 -4.97 10.18
N LYS A 46 2.08 -5.23 9.61
CA LYS A 46 1.81 -6.45 8.83
C LYS A 46 2.62 -6.56 7.54
N TRP A 47 2.90 -5.42 6.91
CA TRP A 47 3.68 -5.35 5.67
C TRP A 47 5.15 -5.04 5.91
N GLU A 48 5.58 -4.84 7.16
CA GLU A 48 6.96 -4.47 7.54
C GLU A 48 7.49 -3.23 6.79
N ILE A 49 6.61 -2.24 6.59
CA ILE A 49 6.92 -0.99 5.89
C ILE A 49 6.91 0.20 6.85
N LYS A 50 7.60 1.27 6.47
CA LYS A 50 7.84 2.42 7.37
C LYS A 50 7.03 3.63 6.99
N SER A 51 6.70 3.77 5.71
CA SER A 51 6.09 4.98 5.14
C SER A 51 4.67 4.74 4.65
N ARG A 52 3.88 5.81 4.64
CA ARG A 52 2.55 5.82 4.03
C ARG A 52 2.62 5.59 2.52
N VAL A 53 3.70 6.04 1.88
CA VAL A 53 3.93 5.88 0.44
C VAL A 53 4.09 4.40 0.09
N GLU A 54 4.83 3.64 0.90
CA GLU A 54 4.98 2.19 0.73
C GLU A 54 3.62 1.46 0.81
N ILE A 55 2.65 1.96 1.58
CA ILE A 55 1.28 1.41 1.58
C ILE A 55 0.66 1.56 0.18
N GLY A 56 0.74 2.75 -0.41
CA GLY A 56 0.21 3.00 -1.74
C GLY A 56 0.85 2.11 -2.81
N ILE A 57 2.16 1.89 -2.72
CA ILE A 57 2.90 0.97 -3.60
C ILE A 57 2.46 -0.48 -3.37
N GLY A 58 2.29 -0.90 -2.11
CA GLY A 58 1.86 -2.26 -1.76
C GLY A 58 0.49 -2.61 -2.34
N VAL A 59 -0.45 -1.67 -2.35
CA VAL A 59 -1.79 -1.83 -2.96
C VAL A 59 -1.70 -2.16 -4.45
N TYR A 60 -0.77 -1.53 -5.17
CA TYR A 60 -0.53 -1.82 -6.59
C TYR A 60 0.03 -3.24 -6.78
N PHE A 61 1.01 -3.64 -5.96
CA PHE A 61 1.57 -5.00 -6.00
C PHE A 61 0.55 -6.10 -5.70
N HIS A 62 -0.41 -5.83 -4.82
CA HIS A 62 -1.51 -6.75 -4.52
C HIS A 62 -2.60 -6.79 -5.60
N GLY A 63 -2.52 -5.93 -6.61
CA GLY A 63 -3.47 -5.89 -7.71
C GLY A 63 -4.82 -5.26 -7.37
N TRP A 64 -4.92 -4.55 -6.25
CA TRP A 64 -6.18 -3.94 -5.80
C TRP A 64 -6.49 -2.62 -6.51
N VAL A 65 -5.45 -1.96 -7.04
CA VAL A 65 -5.55 -0.77 -7.87
C VAL A 65 -4.59 -0.94 -9.04
N MET A 66 -5.07 -0.69 -10.25
CA MET A 66 -4.27 -0.64 -11.48
C MET A 66 -4.10 0.81 -11.91
N PHE A 67 -3.00 1.11 -12.61
CA PHE A 67 -2.94 2.37 -13.35
C PHE A 67 -4.02 2.32 -14.43
N LYS A 68 -4.91 3.32 -14.45
CA LYS A 68 -5.77 3.57 -15.60
C LYS A 68 -4.89 4.31 -16.62
N ASP A 69 -4.75 3.76 -17.82
CA ASP A 69 -3.82 4.16 -18.89
C ASP A 69 -4.07 5.56 -19.50
N ASP A 70 -4.18 6.62 -18.71
CA ASP A 70 -4.28 7.99 -19.24
C ASP A 70 -2.99 8.81 -19.05
N ILE A 71 -1.91 8.20 -18.57
CA ILE A 71 -0.58 8.80 -18.56
C ILE A 71 0.43 7.73 -18.96
N ALA A 72 0.84 7.72 -20.24
CA ALA A 72 1.97 6.93 -20.70
C ALA A 72 3.15 7.10 -19.71
N PRO A 73 3.70 6.02 -19.14
CA PRO A 73 4.64 6.11 -18.04
C PRO A 73 5.89 6.86 -18.50
N SER A 74 6.06 8.10 -18.03
CA SER A 74 7.25 8.90 -18.34
C SER A 74 8.51 8.13 -17.95
N LYS A 75 9.54 8.20 -18.80
CA LYS A 75 10.84 7.47 -18.69
C LYS A 75 11.51 7.54 -17.29
N ARG A 76 11.07 8.46 -16.43
CA ARG A 76 11.51 8.63 -15.03
C ARG A 76 11.09 7.48 -14.11
N ILE A 77 9.93 6.85 -14.33
CA ILE A 77 9.41 5.73 -13.52
C ILE A 77 10.28 4.48 -13.71
N PHE A 78 10.78 4.24 -14.93
CA PHE A 78 11.64 3.11 -15.24
C PHE A 78 12.98 3.13 -14.47
N LYS A 79 13.48 4.32 -14.09
CA LYS A 79 14.71 4.47 -13.29
C LYS A 79 14.50 4.14 -11.81
N ILE A 80 13.27 4.23 -11.30
CA ILE A 80 12.91 3.82 -9.94
C ILE A 80 12.77 2.29 -9.83
N ASN A 81 12.35 1.62 -10.91
CA ASN A 81 12.20 0.16 -10.95
C ASN A 81 13.48 -0.62 -10.57
N SER A 82 14.67 -0.05 -10.76
CA SER A 82 15.94 -0.66 -10.33
C SER A 82 16.17 -0.63 -8.80
N ARG A 83 15.45 0.22 -8.06
CA ARG A 83 15.42 0.24 -6.59
C ARG A 83 14.25 -0.59 -6.04
N VAL A 84 13.11 -0.56 -6.72
CA VAL A 84 11.91 -1.34 -6.37
C VAL A 84 12.12 -2.85 -6.59
N SER A 85 13.04 -3.25 -7.47
CA SER A 85 13.48 -4.64 -7.62
C SER A 85 14.08 -5.25 -6.33
N ARG A 86 14.58 -4.42 -5.40
CA ARG A 86 15.02 -4.88 -4.08
C ARG A 86 13.83 -5.18 -3.14
N LEU A 87 12.75 -4.40 -3.22
CA LEU A 87 11.47 -4.71 -2.55
C LEU A 87 10.83 -5.97 -3.15
N ARG A 88 10.86 -6.10 -4.49
CA ARG A 88 10.29 -7.24 -5.21
C ARG A 88 10.90 -8.58 -4.75
N ARG A 89 12.21 -8.61 -4.46
CA ARG A 89 12.85 -9.78 -3.84
C ARG A 89 12.29 -10.09 -2.45
N HIS A 90 12.07 -9.09 -1.60
CA HIS A 90 11.49 -9.31 -0.27
C HIS A 90 10.07 -9.90 -0.32
N PHE A 91 9.24 -9.45 -1.27
CA PHE A 91 7.88 -9.96 -1.45
C PHE A 91 7.80 -11.32 -2.16
N VAL A 92 8.75 -11.65 -3.04
CA VAL A 92 8.78 -12.95 -3.76
C VAL A 92 9.41 -14.06 -2.92
N THR A 93 10.44 -13.77 -2.12
CA THR A 93 11.15 -14.79 -1.33
C THR A 93 10.30 -15.39 -0.21
N GLN A 94 9.20 -14.74 0.21
CA GLN A 94 8.26 -15.29 1.20
C GLN A 94 7.24 -16.28 0.62
N LYS A 95 7.23 -16.52 -0.71
CA LYS A 95 6.30 -17.46 -1.37
C LYS A 95 6.94 -18.80 -1.74
N GLU A 96 8.28 -18.91 -1.73
CA GLU A 96 9.00 -20.09 -2.25
C GLU A 96 9.66 -20.96 -1.16
N ALA A 97 9.45 -20.67 0.12
CA ALA A 97 9.90 -21.52 1.23
C ALA A 97 8.73 -22.33 1.81
N THR A 98 8.15 -23.22 1.01
CA THR A 98 7.34 -24.36 1.47
C THR A 98 7.52 -25.50 0.50
#